data_AF-A0A836V6J2-F1
#
_entry.id   AF-A0A836V6J2-F1
#
_cell.length_a   1.000
_cell.length_b   1.000
_cell.length_c   1.000
_cell.angle_alpha   90.00
_cell.angle_beta   90.00
_cell.angle_gamma   90.00
#
_symmetry.space_group_name_H-M   'P 1'
#
loop_
_entity.id
_entity.type
_entity.pdbx_description
1 polymer ?
#
loop_
_entity_poly.entity_id
_entity_poly.type
_entity_poly.pdbx_seq_one_letter_code
_entity_poly.pdbx_strand_id
1 'polypeptide(L)'
;GGIPYGAISGRLYMEEPKLIKRFISPIPYEVFIVKHYESRYYTLLRLALVLPVTVIYTLNPSTIVMLGKRLKTYGAQIVRDIADGAINPPQSLPKEVMDAIKPFLKPNPQRARELSRLLESDQFDARNIWPDLSLISCWTKAAASFYLQVKTQKGQCLWSDSDGSSED
;
A
#
# COMPACT_ATOMS: atom_id res chain seq x y z
N GLY A 1 26.98 -24.64 0.30
CA GLY A 1 25.67 -24.16 -0.14
C GLY A 1 25.02 -23.42 1.00
N GLY A 2 24.91 -22.10 0.89
CA GLY A 2 24.42 -21.23 1.98
C GLY A 2 24.37 -19.76 1.60
N ILE A 3 24.34 -19.45 0.30
CA ILE A 3 24.26 -18.08 -0.19
C ILE A 3 22.79 -17.66 -0.12
N PRO A 4 22.44 -16.61 0.64
CA PRO A 4 21.06 -16.14 0.73
C PRO A 4 20.60 -15.64 -0.64
N TYR A 5 19.46 -16.12 -1.10
CA TYR A 5 18.82 -15.72 -2.37
C TYR A 5 17.46 -15.08 -2.09
N GLY A 6 17.08 -14.11 -2.91
CA GLY A 6 15.85 -13.34 -2.75
C GLY A 6 15.83 -12.12 -3.67
N ALA A 7 14.73 -11.37 -3.63
CA ALA A 7 14.61 -10.14 -4.40
C ALA A 7 15.52 -9.04 -3.85
N ILE A 8 16.28 -8.35 -4.72
CA ILE A 8 17.12 -7.20 -4.36
C ILE A 8 16.30 -6.12 -3.66
N SER A 9 15.09 -5.85 -4.15
CA SER A 9 14.16 -4.89 -3.53
C SER A 9 13.84 -5.21 -2.07
N GLY A 10 13.71 -6.49 -1.72
CA GLY A 10 13.47 -6.91 -0.33
C GLY A 10 14.69 -6.64 0.56
N ARG A 11 15.89 -6.90 0.05
CA ARG A 11 17.13 -6.57 0.77
C ARG A 11 17.27 -5.07 0.99
N LEU A 12 17.08 -4.27 -0.06
CA LEU A 12 17.13 -2.80 0.03
C LEU A 12 16.14 -2.28 1.08
N TYR A 13 14.91 -2.78 1.08
CA TYR A 13 13.89 -2.42 2.07
C TYR A 13 14.33 -2.73 3.50
N MET A 14 14.93 -3.90 3.72
CA MET A 14 15.44 -4.29 5.04
C MET A 14 16.65 -3.44 5.47
N GLU A 15 17.46 -2.97 4.54
CA GLU A 15 18.66 -2.17 4.78
C GLU A 15 18.39 -0.65 4.83
N GLU A 16 17.17 -0.19 4.53
CA GLU A 16 16.81 1.23 4.54
C GLU A 16 17.13 1.91 5.89
N PRO A 17 17.68 3.14 5.86
CA PRO A 17 17.93 3.92 7.07
C PRO A 17 16.65 4.14 7.89
N LYS A 18 16.77 4.15 9.22
CA LYS A 18 15.62 4.26 10.15
C LYS A 18 14.71 5.46 9.88
N LEU A 19 15.26 6.58 9.46
CA LEU A 19 14.47 7.78 9.12
C LEU A 19 13.63 7.56 7.85
N ILE A 20 14.20 6.91 6.83
CA ILE A 20 13.48 6.56 5.61
C ILE A 20 12.36 5.57 5.92
N LYS A 21 12.65 4.51 6.69
CA LYS A 21 11.60 3.60 7.17
C LYS A 21 10.51 4.32 7.94
N ARG A 22 10.87 5.25 8.82
CA ARG A 22 9.87 5.95 9.64
C ARG A 22 8.95 6.87 8.84
N PHE A 23 9.50 7.61 7.87
CA PHE A 23 8.78 8.71 7.22
C PHE A 23 8.37 8.43 5.77
N ILE A 24 9.04 7.51 5.08
CA ILE A 24 8.82 7.20 3.66
C ILE A 24 8.21 5.80 3.51
N SER A 25 8.80 4.81 4.19
CA SER A 25 8.47 3.38 4.06
C SER A 25 8.02 2.77 5.41
N PRO A 26 6.94 3.26 6.05
CA PRO A 26 6.58 2.87 7.42
C PRO A 26 6.07 1.44 7.57
N ILE A 27 5.65 0.79 6.50
CA ILE A 27 5.02 -0.54 6.57
C ILE A 27 6.08 -1.61 6.90
N PRO A 28 5.90 -2.47 7.92
CA PRO A 28 6.91 -3.47 8.24
C PRO A 28 7.16 -4.48 7.11
N TYR A 29 8.40 -4.93 6.96
CA TYR A 29 8.79 -5.87 5.89
C TYR A 29 8.01 -7.19 5.96
N GLU A 30 7.69 -7.62 7.18
CA GLU A 30 6.94 -8.82 7.53
C GLU A 30 5.60 -8.88 6.81
N VAL A 31 4.97 -7.73 6.53
CA VAL A 31 3.72 -7.65 5.77
C VAL A 31 3.93 -8.17 4.34
N PHE A 32 5.02 -7.80 3.68
CA PHE A 32 5.26 -8.16 2.27
C PHE A 32 5.54 -9.66 2.06
N ILE A 33 5.96 -10.37 3.11
CA ILE A 33 6.28 -11.80 3.08
C ILE A 33 5.13 -12.70 3.58
N VAL A 34 3.98 -12.13 3.98
CA VAL A 34 2.78 -12.91 4.35
C VAL A 34 2.39 -13.85 3.21
N LYS A 35 2.46 -15.16 3.41
CA LYS A 35 2.26 -16.14 2.32
C LYS A 35 0.85 -16.09 1.71
N HIS A 36 -0.17 -15.97 2.54
CA HIS A 36 -1.56 -15.92 2.06
C HIS A 36 -1.83 -14.59 1.35
N TYR A 37 -2.14 -14.69 0.05
CA TYR A 37 -2.24 -13.56 -0.85
C TYR A 37 -3.25 -12.50 -0.37
N GLU A 38 -4.48 -12.90 -0.05
CA GLU A 38 -5.51 -11.94 0.38
C GLU A 38 -5.19 -11.33 1.74
N SER A 39 -4.63 -12.12 2.67
CA SER A 39 -4.23 -11.60 3.99
C SER A 39 -3.11 -10.58 3.89
N ARG A 40 -2.18 -10.77 2.96
CA ARG A 40 -1.10 -9.83 2.68
C ARG A 40 -1.66 -8.46 2.31
N TYR A 41 -2.52 -8.42 1.30
CA TYR A 41 -3.06 -7.16 0.80
C TYR A 41 -4.11 -6.54 1.71
N TYR A 42 -4.89 -7.35 2.44
CA TYR A 42 -5.74 -6.87 3.52
C TYR A 42 -4.91 -6.11 4.56
N THR A 43 -3.84 -6.75 5.04
CA THR A 43 -2.96 -6.19 6.08
C THR A 43 -2.29 -4.92 5.56
N LEU A 44 -1.76 -4.93 4.34
CA LEU A 44 -1.17 -3.77 3.70
C LEU A 44 -2.15 -2.59 3.66
N LEU A 45 -3.38 -2.81 3.19
CA LEU A 45 -4.40 -1.76 3.12
C LEU A 45 -4.85 -1.28 4.50
N ARG A 46 -5.00 -2.18 5.48
CA ARG A 46 -5.34 -1.82 6.87
C ARG A 46 -4.33 -0.87 7.48
N LEU A 47 -3.04 -1.05 7.19
CA LEU A 47 -1.97 -0.17 7.64
C LEU A 47 -1.96 1.13 6.82
N ALA A 48 -2.07 1.05 5.49
CA ALA A 48 -2.02 2.21 4.62
C ALA A 48 -3.16 3.22 4.85
N LEU A 49 -4.37 2.75 5.21
CA LEU A 49 -5.55 3.62 5.38
C LEU A 49 -5.49 4.56 6.59
N VAL A 50 -4.57 4.31 7.54
CA VAL A 50 -4.31 5.20 8.68
C VAL A 50 -3.05 6.04 8.51
N LEU A 51 -2.38 5.94 7.35
CA LEU A 51 -1.15 6.68 7.04
C LEU A 51 -1.45 7.87 6.11
N PRO A 52 -0.69 8.98 6.24
CA PRO A 52 -0.74 10.10 5.32
C PRO A 52 0.08 9.77 4.06
N VAL A 53 -0.48 8.94 3.17
CA VAL A 53 0.22 8.51 1.95
C VAL A 53 0.28 9.66 0.95
N THR A 54 1.49 10.12 0.62
CA THR A 54 1.74 11.18 -0.38
C THR A 54 2.26 10.63 -1.71
N VAL A 55 2.88 9.44 -1.68
CA VAL A 55 3.45 8.77 -2.85
C VAL A 55 3.11 7.27 -2.81
N ILE A 56 2.69 6.74 -3.96
CA ILE A 56 2.60 5.28 -4.19
C ILE A 56 3.67 4.91 -5.22
N TYR A 57 4.63 4.08 -4.81
CA TYR A 57 5.68 3.56 -5.69
C TYR A 57 5.50 2.04 -5.86
N THR A 58 5.39 1.58 -7.11
CA THR A 58 5.33 0.15 -7.44
C THR A 58 6.08 -0.12 -8.73
N LEU A 59 6.63 -1.33 -8.91
CA LEU A 59 7.25 -1.71 -10.17
C LEU A 59 6.23 -1.93 -11.29
N ASN A 60 4.97 -2.23 -10.96
CA ASN A 60 3.98 -2.65 -11.96
C ASN A 60 2.61 -1.98 -11.71
N PRO A 61 1.98 -1.37 -12.74
CA PRO A 61 0.65 -0.77 -12.60
C PRO A 61 -0.45 -1.77 -12.24
N SER A 62 -0.28 -3.06 -12.56
CA SER A 62 -1.23 -4.11 -12.15
C SER A 62 -1.36 -4.22 -10.63
N THR A 63 -0.31 -3.89 -9.87
CA THR A 63 -0.36 -3.83 -8.41
C THR A 63 -1.31 -2.72 -7.94
N ILE A 64 -1.30 -1.55 -8.58
CA ILE A 64 -2.22 -0.45 -8.24
C ILE A 64 -3.66 -0.87 -8.53
N VAL A 65 -3.91 -1.47 -9.69
CA VAL A 65 -5.25 -1.98 -10.05
C VAL A 65 -5.73 -3.05 -9.05
N MET A 66 -4.83 -3.96 -8.64
CA MET A 66 -5.12 -4.98 -7.63
C MET A 66 -5.47 -4.35 -6.29
N LEU A 67 -4.68 -3.38 -5.81
CA LEU A 67 -4.95 -2.66 -4.57
C LEU A 67 -6.30 -1.96 -4.61
N GLY A 68 -6.65 -1.31 -5.73
CA GLY A 68 -7.96 -0.69 -5.92
C GLY A 68 -9.11 -1.71 -5.86
N LYS A 69 -8.95 -2.89 -6.45
CA LYS A 69 -9.94 -3.98 -6.34
C LYS A 69 -10.10 -4.45 -4.90
N ARG A 70 -9.00 -4.65 -4.17
CA ARG A 70 -9.03 -5.10 -2.77
C ARG A 70 -9.54 -4.03 -1.81
N LEU A 71 -9.30 -2.76 -2.12
CA LEU A 71 -9.90 -1.64 -1.40
C LEU A 71 -11.44 -1.68 -1.51
N LYS A 72 -11.98 -1.96 -2.70
CA LYS A 72 -13.43 -2.16 -2.87
C LYS A 72 -13.95 -3.39 -2.13
N THR A 73 -13.20 -4.49 -2.14
CA THR A 73 -13.60 -5.74 -1.46
C THR A 73 -13.58 -5.62 0.06
N TYR A 74 -12.52 -5.05 0.63
CA TYR A 74 -12.26 -5.07 2.06
C TYR A 74 -12.47 -3.73 2.77
N GLY A 75 -12.69 -2.63 2.03
CA GLY A 75 -12.75 -1.27 2.57
C GLY A 75 -13.67 -1.13 3.77
N ALA A 76 -14.94 -1.57 3.64
CA ALA A 76 -15.90 -1.49 4.75
C ALA A 76 -15.48 -2.29 5.99
N GLN A 77 -14.83 -3.44 5.81
CA GLN A 77 -14.31 -4.23 6.91
C GLN A 77 -13.11 -3.57 7.56
N ILE A 78 -12.17 -3.08 6.75
CA ILE A 78 -10.98 -2.38 7.22
C ILE A 78 -11.36 -1.12 8.00
N VAL A 79 -12.41 -0.39 7.58
CA VAL A 79 -12.89 0.79 8.30
C VAL A 79 -13.40 0.45 9.70
N ARG A 80 -14.10 -0.69 9.88
CA ARG A 80 -14.48 -1.18 11.21
C ARG A 80 -13.26 -1.55 12.04
N ASP A 81 -12.33 -2.30 11.44
CA ASP A 81 -11.05 -2.65 12.07
C ASP A 81 -10.22 -1.42 12.47
N ILE A 82 -10.32 -0.31 11.74
CA ILE A 82 -9.72 0.98 12.09
C ILE A 82 -10.38 1.57 13.33
N ALA A 83 -11.71 1.56 13.42
CA ALA A 83 -12.45 2.05 14.58
C ALA A 83 -12.06 1.28 15.85
N ASP A 84 -11.99 -0.05 15.75
CA ASP A 84 -11.80 -0.95 16.88
C ASP A 84 -10.32 -1.18 17.25
N GLY A 85 -9.38 -0.75 16.40
CA GLY A 85 -7.96 -1.09 16.58
C GLY A 85 -7.68 -2.58 16.32
N ALA A 86 -8.52 -3.23 15.52
CA ALA A 86 -8.41 -4.64 15.19
C ALA A 86 -7.72 -4.86 13.83
N ILE A 87 -7.43 -6.13 13.54
CA ILE A 87 -7.11 -6.61 12.21
C ILE A 87 -7.71 -8.01 12.01
N ASN A 88 -8.54 -8.15 10.97
CA ASN A 88 -9.28 -9.38 10.70
C ASN A 88 -9.05 -9.87 9.25
N PRO A 89 -7.82 -10.28 8.89
CA PRO A 89 -7.53 -10.74 7.54
C PRO A 89 -8.18 -12.12 7.27
N PRO A 90 -8.40 -12.51 6.00
CA PRO A 90 -9.07 -13.77 5.66
C PRO A 90 -8.42 -15.03 6.25
N GLN A 91 -7.11 -14.99 6.46
CA GLN A 91 -6.35 -16.00 7.20
C GLN A 91 -5.53 -15.30 8.28
N SER A 92 -5.43 -15.95 9.45
CA SER A 92 -4.64 -15.48 10.58
C SER A 92 -3.19 -15.18 10.21
N LEU A 93 -2.64 -14.14 10.81
CA LEU A 93 -1.27 -13.72 10.59
C LEU A 93 -0.32 -14.48 11.52
N PRO A 94 0.89 -14.84 11.05
CA PRO A 94 1.96 -15.32 11.92
C PRO A 94 2.26 -14.33 13.04
N LYS A 95 2.78 -14.83 14.17
CA LYS A 95 3.07 -14.02 15.36
C LYS A 95 4.02 -12.86 15.03
N GLU A 96 5.02 -13.12 14.20
CA GLU A 96 6.05 -12.15 13.81
C GLU A 96 5.44 -10.96 13.07
N VAL A 97 4.46 -11.23 12.19
CA VAL A 97 3.72 -10.19 11.46
C VAL A 97 2.85 -9.40 12.44
N MET A 98 2.13 -10.09 13.34
CA MET A 98 1.29 -9.44 14.35
C MET A 98 2.09 -8.51 15.27
N ASP A 99 3.26 -8.96 15.74
CA ASP A 99 4.15 -8.16 16.57
C ASP A 99 4.64 -6.91 15.83
N ALA A 100 5.02 -7.07 14.56
CA ALA A 100 5.52 -5.98 13.71
C ALA A 100 4.46 -4.90 13.43
N ILE A 101 3.20 -5.30 13.23
CA ILE A 101 2.11 -4.35 12.90
C ILE A 101 1.40 -3.79 14.13
N LYS A 102 1.63 -4.34 15.33
CA LYS A 102 0.97 -3.90 16.57
C LYS A 102 0.97 -2.37 16.79
N PRO A 103 2.04 -1.62 16.47
CA PRO A 103 2.04 -0.15 16.60
C PRO A 103 0.98 0.57 15.74
N PHE A 104 0.50 -0.07 14.66
CA PHE A 104 -0.51 0.45 13.73
C PHE A 104 -1.95 0.14 14.17
N LEU A 105 -2.14 -0.79 15.11
CA LEU A 105 -3.45 -1.31 15.52
C LEU A 105 -4.08 -0.52 16.68
N LYS A 106 -3.83 0.80 16.74
CA LYS A 106 -4.51 1.66 17.71
C LYS A 106 -5.92 1.98 17.19
N PRO A 107 -6.97 1.93 18.04
CA PRO A 107 -8.30 2.42 17.68
C PRO A 107 -8.22 3.85 17.14
N ASN A 108 -8.81 4.08 15.96
CA ASN A 108 -8.88 5.40 15.33
C ASN A 108 -10.30 5.68 14.81
N PRO A 109 -11.27 5.91 15.72
CA PRO A 109 -12.66 6.15 15.36
C PRO A 109 -12.87 7.45 14.58
N GLN A 110 -11.95 8.42 14.67
CA GLN A 110 -11.99 9.62 13.84
C GLN A 110 -11.76 9.26 12.37
N ARG A 111 -10.63 8.59 12.09
CA ARG A 111 -10.30 8.16 10.73
C ARG A 111 -11.32 7.20 10.17
N ALA A 112 -11.83 6.28 10.99
CA ALA A 112 -12.90 5.37 10.56
C ALA A 112 -14.15 6.14 10.11
N ARG A 113 -14.58 7.18 10.85
CA ARG A 113 -15.73 8.01 10.46
C ARG A 113 -15.50 8.76 9.15
N GLU A 114 -14.31 9.31 8.92
CA GLU A 114 -13.96 9.95 7.65
C GLU A 114 -14.10 8.96 6.48
N LEU A 115 -13.51 7.78 6.64
CA LEU A 115 -13.54 6.72 5.63
C LEU A 115 -14.95 6.15 5.42
N SER A 116 -15.76 6.02 6.47
CA SER A 116 -17.17 5.60 6.37
C SER A 116 -17.99 6.57 5.51
N ARG A 117 -17.80 7.89 5.68
CA ARG A 117 -18.51 8.87 4.85
C ARG A 117 -18.17 8.70 3.37
N LEU A 118 -16.91 8.43 3.06
CA LEU A 118 -16.47 8.16 1.68
C LEU A 118 -17.09 6.88 1.12
N LEU A 119 -17.27 5.84 1.94
CA LEU A 119 -17.99 4.62 1.53
C LEU A 119 -19.48 4.92 1.27
N GLU A 120 -20.13 5.65 2.17
CA GLU A 120 -21.55 6.02 2.07
C GLU A 120 -21.84 6.89 0.84
N SER A 121 -20.90 7.74 0.44
CA SER A 121 -21.02 8.62 -0.72
C SER A 121 -20.46 8.02 -2.02
N ASP A 122 -20.07 6.74 -2.04
CA ASP A 122 -19.41 6.06 -3.17
C ASP A 122 -18.16 6.82 -3.71
N GLN A 123 -17.43 7.47 -2.80
CA GLN A 123 -16.19 8.22 -3.07
C GLN A 123 -14.98 7.54 -2.41
N PHE A 124 -15.04 6.23 -2.22
CA PHE A 124 -13.99 5.45 -1.58
C PHE A 124 -12.87 5.05 -2.55
N ASP A 125 -12.16 6.06 -3.06
CA ASP A 125 -11.02 5.91 -3.95
C ASP A 125 -9.75 6.56 -3.37
N ALA A 126 -8.59 6.24 -3.96
CA ALA A 126 -7.29 6.64 -3.44
C ALA A 126 -7.13 8.16 -3.25
N ARG A 127 -7.72 8.99 -4.12
CA ARG A 127 -7.58 10.46 -4.03
C ARG A 127 -8.36 11.02 -2.85
N ASN A 128 -9.55 10.50 -2.61
CA ASN A 128 -10.40 10.95 -1.50
C ASN A 128 -9.93 10.37 -0.16
N ILE A 129 -9.38 9.15 -0.18
CA ILE A 129 -8.78 8.51 0.99
C ILE A 129 -7.50 9.24 1.40
N TRP A 130 -6.63 9.55 0.45
CA TRP A 130 -5.35 10.24 0.69
C TRP A 130 -5.33 11.57 -0.06
N PRO A 131 -5.87 12.65 0.53
CA PRO A 131 -5.93 13.96 -0.13
C PRO A 131 -4.56 14.53 -0.54
N ASP A 132 -3.50 14.18 0.20
CA ASP A 132 -2.13 14.62 -0.06
C ASP A 132 -1.37 13.70 -1.04
N LEU A 133 -2.03 12.69 -1.63
CA LEU A 133 -1.43 11.81 -2.63
C LEU A 133 -1.16 12.59 -3.92
N SER A 134 0.11 12.91 -4.17
CA SER A 134 0.54 13.74 -5.30
C SER A 134 1.22 12.96 -6.42
N LEU A 135 1.72 11.75 -6.14
CA LEU A 135 2.48 10.96 -7.11
C LEU A 135 2.16 9.47 -7.02
N ILE A 136 1.90 8.88 -8.19
CA ILE A 136 1.91 7.42 -8.38
C ILE A 136 3.03 7.11 -9.38
N SER A 137 4.11 6.50 -8.90
CA SER A 137 5.25 6.13 -9.70
C SER A 137 5.24 4.62 -9.97
N CYS A 138 5.28 4.27 -11.25
CA CYS A 138 5.44 2.89 -11.69
C CYS A 138 6.13 2.79 -13.04
N TRP A 139 6.74 1.64 -13.33
CA TRP A 139 7.39 1.42 -14.63
C TRP A 139 6.29 1.24 -15.69
N THR A 140 6.23 2.16 -16.65
CA THR A 140 5.13 2.28 -17.63
C THR A 140 5.45 1.77 -19.02
N LYS A 141 6.72 1.45 -19.33
CA LYS A 141 7.11 0.91 -20.65
C LYS A 141 6.84 -0.61 -20.77
N ALA A 142 6.55 -1.06 -21.99
CA ALA A 142 6.07 -2.42 -22.36
C ALA A 142 4.62 -2.73 -21.92
N ALA A 143 4.30 -3.95 -21.45
CA ALA A 143 2.92 -4.42 -21.16
C ALA A 143 2.13 -3.57 -20.14
N ALA A 144 2.81 -2.63 -19.46
CA ALA A 144 2.23 -1.67 -18.54
C ALA A 144 1.32 -0.62 -19.20
N SER A 145 1.50 -0.32 -20.50
CA SER A 145 0.69 0.67 -21.23
C SER A 145 -0.80 0.33 -21.27
N PHE A 146 -1.16 -0.96 -21.24
CA PHE A 146 -2.55 -1.42 -21.17
C PHE A 146 -3.27 -0.99 -19.89
N TYR A 147 -2.55 -0.79 -18.78
CA TYR A 147 -3.13 -0.37 -17.50
C TYR A 147 -3.28 1.15 -17.37
N LEU A 148 -2.69 1.93 -18.29
CA LEU A 148 -2.77 3.39 -18.31
C LEU A 148 -4.07 3.94 -18.91
N GLN A 149 -5.00 3.08 -19.36
CA GLN A 149 -6.33 3.50 -19.85
C GLN A 149 -7.28 3.97 -18.73
N VAL A 150 -6.81 4.09 -17.49
CA VAL A 150 -7.52 4.83 -16.44
C VAL A 150 -7.47 6.32 -16.79
N LYS A 151 -8.49 6.78 -17.53
CA LYS A 151 -8.66 8.17 -17.96
C LYS A 151 -8.42 9.13 -16.80
N THR A 152 -7.36 9.91 -16.94
CA THR A 152 -7.06 11.10 -16.15
C THR A 152 -8.23 12.08 -16.25
N GLN A 153 -9.04 12.19 -15.19
CA GLN A 153 -9.85 13.38 -15.00
C GLN A 153 -8.99 14.44 -14.31
N LYS A 154 -8.55 15.40 -15.14
CA LYS A 154 -8.01 16.74 -14.88
C LYS A 154 -7.18 16.94 -13.59
N GLY A 155 -5.89 17.23 -13.80
CA GLY A 155 -5.03 17.93 -12.83
C GLY A 155 -3.74 17.16 -12.53
N GLN A 156 -2.70 17.39 -13.34
CA GLN A 156 -1.27 17.12 -13.13
C GLN A 156 -0.89 15.97 -12.16
N CYS A 157 -0.68 14.78 -12.73
CA CYS A 157 0.31 13.83 -12.19
C CYS A 157 1.61 14.08 -12.98
N LEU A 158 2.63 14.62 -12.32
CA LEU A 158 3.97 14.75 -12.91
C LEU A 158 4.61 13.36 -12.90
N TRP A 159 4.56 12.68 -14.03
CA TRP A 159 5.33 11.47 -14.27
C TRP A 159 6.81 11.87 -14.32
N SER A 160 7.63 11.37 -13.39
CA SER A 160 9.09 11.43 -13.53
C SER A 160 9.60 10.06 -13.99
N ASP A 161 10.04 9.99 -15.24
CA ASP A 161 10.83 8.87 -15.73
C ASP A 161 12.22 8.96 -15.09
N SER A 162 12.57 8.00 -14.24
CA SER A 162 13.97 7.82 -13.82
C SER A 162 14.59 6.78 -14.75
N ASP A 163 15.16 7.25 -15.86
CA ASP A 163 15.97 6.43 -16.76
C ASP A 163 17.23 5.96 -16.00
N GLY A 164 17.23 4.70 -15.58
CA GLY A 164 18.44 3.99 -15.17
C GLY A 164 19.13 3.42 -16.40
N SER A 165 19.68 4.29 -17.24
CA SER A 165 20.69 3.90 -18.23
C SER A 165 22.03 3.82 -17.52
N SER A 166 22.47 2.61 -17.20
CA SER A 166 23.90 2.30 -17.18
C SER A 166 24.10 1.18 -18.20
N GLU A 167 24.44 1.59 -19.42
CA GLU A 167 25.31 0.80 -20.29
C GLU A 167 26.68 0.75 -19.60
N ASP A 168 27.14 -0.47 -19.30
CA ASP A 168 28.51 -0.98 -19.48
C ASP A 168 28.50 -2.50 -19.25
#